data_AF-A0A7K9BIY2-F1
#
_entry.id   AF-A0A7K9BIY2-F1
#
_cell.length_a   1.000
_cell.length_b   1.000
_cell.length_c   1.000
_cell.angle_alpha   90.00
_cell.angle_beta   90.00
_cell.angle_gamma   90.00
#
_symmetry.space_group_name_H-M   'P 1'
#
loop_
_entity.id
_entity.type
_entity.pdbx_description
1 polymer ?
#
loop_
_entity_poly.entity_id
_entity_poly.type
_entity_poly.pdbx_seq_one_letter_code
_entity_poly.pdbx_strand_id
1 'polypeptide(L)'
;EISEMSERSKQNVAHGLAWSYYVGYLKIVLPRLKESMEKFSRANPNVLARRKSWKLHILIPLSCDICDDLEKADSNIQYLMDLPETTLTRAGTKGRVYKHSLYAIRDEDNKLRHCVVEYAAPLQSLYAMSQDDCAAFSREDRVEQAKLFYRTLEEILQSAKECAGTYRLIAYEESGEAEAHFLSRELLRHLQQQCQEEYTVCEGTLCSTDLSLQISKSDLPQPLRSDCL
;
A
#
# COMPACT_ATOMS: atom_id res chain seq x y z
N GLU A 1 -1.11 -37.52 -20.20
CA GLU A 1 -1.74 -36.26 -20.66
C GLU A 1 -2.85 -35.73 -19.75
N ILE A 2 -3.65 -36.57 -19.05
CA ILE A 2 -4.73 -36.08 -18.15
C ILE A 2 -4.17 -35.39 -16.87
N SER A 3 -2.96 -35.75 -16.43
CA SER A 3 -2.30 -35.16 -15.25
C SER A 3 -1.79 -33.73 -15.50
N GLU A 4 -1.20 -33.45 -16.66
CA GLU A 4 -0.70 -32.11 -17.00
C GLU A 4 -1.82 -31.10 -17.24
N MET A 5 -3.00 -31.56 -17.70
CA MET A 5 -4.17 -30.69 -17.87
C MET A 5 -4.79 -30.28 -16.53
N SER A 6 -4.72 -31.14 -15.52
CA SER A 6 -5.11 -30.82 -14.14
C SER A 6 -4.10 -29.87 -13.47
N GLU A 7 -2.81 -30.04 -13.72
CA GLU A 7 -1.77 -29.15 -13.18
C GLU A 7 -1.81 -27.75 -13.83
N ARG A 8 -2.10 -27.66 -15.14
CA ARG A 8 -2.32 -26.37 -15.83
C ARG A 8 -3.65 -25.69 -15.48
N SER A 9 -4.69 -26.43 -15.09
CA SER A 9 -5.98 -25.82 -14.73
C SER A 9 -5.94 -25.10 -13.38
N LYS A 10 -5.16 -25.61 -12.41
CA LYS A 10 -4.92 -24.97 -11.10
C LYS A 10 -4.18 -23.63 -11.20
N GLN A 11 -3.44 -23.37 -12.28
CA GLN A 11 -2.68 -22.13 -12.48
C GLN A 11 -3.54 -20.87 -12.68
N ASN A 12 -4.88 -20.99 -12.77
CA ASN A 12 -5.75 -19.88 -13.16
C ASN A 12 -6.52 -19.20 -12.01
N VAL A 13 -6.62 -19.80 -10.82
CA VAL A 13 -7.43 -19.22 -9.72
C VAL A 13 -6.79 -17.94 -9.20
N ALA A 14 -5.52 -18.00 -8.81
CA ALA A 14 -4.78 -16.84 -8.31
C ALA A 14 -4.75 -15.67 -9.31
N HIS A 15 -4.57 -15.97 -10.61
CA HIS A 15 -4.62 -14.96 -11.67
C HIS A 15 -5.97 -14.26 -11.72
N GLY A 16 -7.06 -15.02 -11.75
CA GLY A 16 -8.41 -14.48 -11.74
C GLY A 16 -8.69 -13.64 -10.49
N LEU A 17 -8.25 -14.11 -9.32
CA LEU A 17 -8.38 -13.38 -8.06
C LEU A 17 -7.58 -12.08 -8.04
N ALA A 18 -6.34 -12.07 -8.54
CA ALA A 18 -5.51 -10.88 -8.61
C ALA A 18 -6.13 -9.82 -9.54
N TRP A 19 -6.55 -10.21 -10.75
CA TRP A 19 -7.24 -9.31 -11.68
C TRP A 19 -8.58 -8.82 -11.13
N SER A 20 -9.36 -9.70 -10.51
CA SER A 20 -10.63 -9.35 -9.88
C SER A 20 -10.41 -8.35 -8.75
N TYR A 21 -9.40 -8.54 -7.91
CA TYR A 21 -9.08 -7.62 -6.82
C TYR A 21 -8.61 -6.26 -7.35
N TYR A 22 -7.75 -6.26 -8.37
CA TYR A 22 -7.28 -5.04 -8.98
C TYR A 22 -8.41 -4.25 -9.67
N VAL A 23 -9.07 -4.85 -10.66
CA VAL A 23 -10.12 -4.20 -11.47
C VAL A 23 -11.40 -3.98 -10.68
N GLY A 24 -11.72 -4.91 -9.78
CA GLY A 24 -12.89 -4.90 -8.93
C GLY A 24 -12.78 -3.96 -7.75
N TYR A 25 -11.58 -3.63 -7.29
CA TYR A 25 -11.42 -2.88 -6.04
C TYR A 25 -10.26 -1.87 -6.09
N LEU A 26 -9.01 -2.33 -6.17
CA LEU A 26 -7.83 -1.45 -5.99
C LEU A 26 -7.78 -0.28 -6.99
N LYS A 27 -8.05 -0.53 -8.28
CA LYS A 27 -8.09 0.51 -9.32
C LYS A 27 -9.10 1.63 -9.02
N ILE A 28 -10.11 1.34 -8.20
CA ILE A 28 -11.16 2.29 -7.82
C ILE A 28 -10.77 3.02 -6.54
N VAL A 29 -10.35 2.29 -5.51
CA VAL A 29 -10.13 2.86 -4.19
C VAL A 29 -8.79 3.59 -4.07
N LEU A 30 -7.72 3.06 -4.65
CA LEU A 30 -6.37 3.59 -4.49
C LEU A 30 -6.20 5.03 -4.98
N PRO A 31 -6.70 5.43 -6.17
CA PRO A 31 -6.61 6.83 -6.60
C PRO A 31 -7.41 7.80 -5.69
N ARG A 32 -8.48 7.31 -5.06
CA ARG A 32 -9.38 8.11 -4.21
C ARG A 32 -8.94 8.14 -2.75
N LEU A 33 -8.13 7.18 -2.33
CA LEU A 33 -7.63 7.08 -0.97
C LEU A 33 -6.85 8.33 -0.55
N LYS A 34 -6.03 8.89 -1.45
CA LYS A 34 -5.31 10.13 -1.20
C LYS A 34 -6.25 11.29 -0.87
N GLU A 35 -7.32 11.46 -1.64
CA GLU A 35 -8.33 12.50 -1.36
C GLU A 35 -9.03 12.27 -0.02
N SER A 36 -9.33 11.01 0.32
CA SER A 36 -9.94 10.65 1.60
C SER A 36 -9.00 10.96 2.78
N MET A 37 -7.73 10.60 2.67
CA MET A 37 -6.69 10.93 3.66
C MET A 37 -6.45 12.44 3.77
N GLU A 38 -6.51 13.20 2.67
CA GLU A 38 -6.40 14.66 2.70
C GLU A 38 -7.56 15.33 3.44
N LYS A 39 -8.79 14.87 3.19
CA LYS A 39 -9.98 15.33 3.90
C LYS A 39 -9.88 15.01 5.38
N PHE A 40 -9.44 13.79 5.71
CA PHE A 40 -9.23 13.36 7.08
C PHE A 40 -8.17 14.19 7.80
N SER A 41 -7.01 14.41 7.17
CA SER A 41 -5.90 15.20 7.74
C SER A 41 -6.30 16.65 8.01
N ARG A 42 -7.15 17.25 7.16
CA ARG A 42 -7.70 18.59 7.41
C ARG A 42 -8.58 18.66 8.66
N ALA A 43 -9.35 17.59 8.94
CA ALA A 43 -10.16 17.49 10.15
C ALA A 43 -9.31 17.08 11.38
N ASN A 44 -8.21 16.35 11.18
CA ASN A 44 -7.39 15.74 12.22
C ASN A 44 -5.88 16.02 11.99
N PRO A 45 -5.42 17.27 12.15
CA PRO A 45 -4.05 17.67 11.77
C PRO A 45 -2.94 16.92 12.52
N ASN A 46 -3.22 16.43 13.73
CA ASN A 46 -2.24 15.75 14.58
C ASN A 46 -2.09 14.25 14.31
N VAL A 47 -3.01 13.64 13.55
CA VAL A 47 -3.05 12.17 13.35
C VAL A 47 -2.23 11.76 12.12
N LEU A 48 -2.38 12.47 11.00
CA LEU A 48 -1.71 12.19 9.74
C LEU A 48 -0.83 13.38 9.30
N ALA A 49 0.35 13.51 9.93
CA ALA A 49 1.25 14.64 9.67
C ALA A 49 2.05 14.53 8.36
N ARG A 50 2.33 13.31 7.88
CA ARG A 50 3.19 13.06 6.70
C ARG A 50 2.38 12.64 5.47
N ARG A 51 2.04 13.60 4.61
CA ARG A 51 1.25 13.31 3.38
C ARG A 51 1.93 12.39 2.38
N LYS A 52 3.26 12.43 2.30
CA LYS A 52 4.03 11.58 1.38
C LYS A 52 3.96 10.10 1.76
N SER A 53 3.75 9.82 3.05
CA SER A 53 3.72 8.47 3.62
C SER A 53 2.32 7.84 3.63
N TRP A 54 1.43 8.34 2.79
CA TRP A 54 0.04 7.90 2.73
C TRP A 54 -0.12 6.77 1.72
N LYS A 55 -0.19 5.55 2.26
CA LYS A 55 -0.38 4.33 1.47
C LYS A 55 -1.38 3.40 2.16
N LEU A 56 -2.10 2.63 1.36
CA LEU A 56 -2.84 1.45 1.82
C LEU A 56 -1.88 0.30 2.05
N HIS A 57 -1.78 -0.20 3.28
CA HIS A 57 -0.97 -1.36 3.60
C HIS A 57 -1.82 -2.60 3.44
N ILE A 58 -1.50 -3.42 2.46
CA ILE A 58 -2.28 -4.61 2.11
C ILE A 58 -1.54 -5.83 2.67
N LEU A 59 -2.12 -6.45 3.69
CA LEU A 59 -1.60 -7.65 4.33
C LEU A 59 -1.88 -8.88 3.47
N ILE A 60 -0.85 -9.68 3.22
CA ILE A 60 -0.90 -10.89 2.41
C ILE A 60 -0.26 -12.04 3.21
N PRO A 61 -0.97 -12.61 4.21
CA PRO A 61 -0.52 -13.81 4.89
C PRO A 61 -0.50 -14.99 3.90
N LEU A 62 0.67 -15.56 3.62
CA LEU A 62 0.82 -16.65 2.65
C LEU A 62 0.16 -17.95 3.12
N SER A 63 -0.11 -18.07 4.42
CA SER A 63 -0.94 -19.13 5.00
C SER A 63 -2.41 -19.00 4.62
N CYS A 64 -2.85 -17.83 4.13
CA CYS A 64 -4.25 -17.40 3.98
C CYS A 64 -5.04 -17.40 5.30
N ASP A 65 -4.36 -17.41 6.44
CA ASP A 65 -5.02 -17.23 7.73
C ASP A 65 -5.33 -15.74 7.92
N ILE A 66 -6.60 -15.39 7.86
CA ILE A 66 -7.09 -14.01 7.96
C ILE A 66 -7.95 -13.90 9.22
N CYS A 67 -7.59 -12.94 10.06
CA CYS A 67 -8.42 -12.52 11.17
C CYS A 67 -9.31 -11.35 10.75
N ASP A 68 -10.59 -11.39 11.12
CA ASP A 68 -11.52 -10.28 10.90
C ASP A 68 -11.17 -9.05 11.77
N ASP A 69 -10.44 -9.26 12.86
CA ASP A 69 -10.17 -8.26 13.88
C ASP A 69 -8.65 -8.17 14.16
N LEU A 70 -8.03 -7.12 13.62
CA LEU A 70 -6.59 -6.88 13.77
C LEU A 70 -6.18 -6.67 15.25
N GLU A 71 -7.07 -6.18 16.11
CA GLU A 71 -6.77 -5.97 17.54
C GLU A 71 -6.68 -7.32 18.29
N LYS A 72 -7.36 -8.36 17.79
CA LYS A 72 -7.23 -9.73 18.29
C LYS A 72 -6.03 -10.45 17.73
N ALA A 73 -5.65 -10.15 16.48
CA ALA A 73 -4.44 -10.70 15.89
C ALA A 73 -3.17 -10.19 16.59
N ASP A 74 -3.16 -8.91 16.99
CA ASP A 74 -2.04 -8.31 17.70
C ASP A 74 -2.51 -7.13 18.56
N SER A 75 -2.33 -7.21 19.88
CA SER A 75 -2.81 -6.18 20.82
C SER A 75 -2.02 -4.87 20.80
N ASN A 76 -0.93 -4.77 20.03
CA ASN A 76 -0.26 -3.51 19.72
C ASN A 76 -0.92 -2.75 18.57
N ILE A 77 -1.84 -3.39 17.84
CA ILE A 77 -2.65 -2.76 16.81
C ILE A 77 -3.99 -2.36 17.45
N GLN A 78 -4.35 -1.10 17.30
CA GLN A 78 -5.60 -0.55 17.84
C GLN A 78 -6.38 0.15 16.75
N TYR A 79 -7.66 -0.17 16.65
CA TYR A 79 -8.55 0.54 15.74
C TYR A 79 -8.71 1.98 16.21
N LEU A 80 -8.52 2.95 15.31
CA LEU A 80 -8.65 4.36 15.64
C LEU A 80 -9.99 4.91 15.16
N MET A 81 -10.24 4.85 13.85
CA MET A 81 -11.48 5.28 13.20
C MET A 81 -11.45 4.96 11.71
N ASP A 82 -12.56 5.23 11.03
CA ASP A 82 -12.65 5.07 9.59
C ASP A 82 -12.25 6.34 8.83
N LEU A 83 -11.66 6.16 7.65
CA LEU A 83 -11.51 7.24 6.69
C LEU A 83 -12.86 7.63 6.05
N PRO A 84 -13.00 8.86 5.54
CA PRO A 84 -14.17 9.28 4.78
C PRO A 84 -14.53 8.30 3.67
N GLU A 85 -15.80 7.92 3.63
CA GLU A 85 -16.32 6.92 2.69
C GLU A 85 -16.20 7.37 1.24
N THR A 86 -15.96 6.41 0.36
CA THR A 86 -16.06 6.57 -1.09
C THR A 86 -17.31 5.86 -1.59
N THR A 87 -18.25 6.60 -2.17
CA THR A 87 -19.52 6.03 -2.67
C THR A 87 -19.57 6.06 -4.20
N LEU A 88 -19.86 4.93 -4.84
CA LEU A 88 -19.99 4.83 -6.30
C LEU A 88 -21.11 3.87 -6.71
N THR A 89 -21.80 4.17 -7.80
CA THR A 89 -22.75 3.23 -8.40
C THR A 89 -22.02 2.26 -9.33
N ARG A 90 -22.19 0.95 -9.15
CA ARG A 90 -21.53 -0.06 -9.98
C ARG A 90 -22.29 -1.37 -10.03
N ALA A 91 -22.28 -2.02 -11.20
CA ALA A 91 -22.87 -3.34 -11.42
C ALA A 91 -24.33 -3.44 -10.92
N GLY A 92 -25.12 -2.39 -11.13
CA GLY A 92 -26.51 -2.31 -10.67
C GLY A 92 -26.70 -1.86 -9.21
N THR A 93 -25.64 -1.84 -8.39
CA THR A 93 -25.69 -1.34 -7.01
C THR A 93 -25.50 0.17 -6.97
N LYS A 94 -26.55 0.91 -6.60
CA LYS A 94 -26.48 2.36 -6.36
C LYS A 94 -25.79 2.63 -5.02
N GLY A 95 -24.88 3.60 -5.00
CA GLY A 95 -24.25 4.07 -3.76
C GLY A 95 -23.41 3.01 -3.02
N ARG A 96 -22.71 2.14 -3.75
CA ARG A 96 -21.79 1.17 -3.14
C ARG A 96 -20.70 1.91 -2.38
N VAL A 97 -20.58 1.60 -1.09
CA VAL A 97 -19.61 2.21 -0.16
C VAL A 97 -18.30 1.43 -0.17
N TYR A 98 -17.19 2.16 -0.26
CA TYR A 98 -15.84 1.68 -0.02
C TYR A 98 -15.27 2.44 1.17
N LYS A 99 -14.78 1.70 2.16
CA LYS A 99 -14.40 2.20 3.47
C LYS A 99 -13.08 1.56 3.87
N HIS A 100 -12.23 2.35 4.51
CA HIS A 100 -10.94 1.90 5.00
C HIS A 100 -10.75 2.33 6.45
N SER A 101 -10.17 1.45 7.25
CA SER A 101 -9.94 1.67 8.67
C SER A 101 -8.53 2.18 8.91
N LEU A 102 -8.42 3.22 9.75
CA LEU A 102 -7.17 3.75 10.25
C LEU A 102 -6.85 3.10 11.59
N TYR A 103 -5.63 2.60 11.74
CA TYR A 103 -5.14 1.94 12.95
C TYR A 103 -3.99 2.73 13.55
N ALA A 104 -3.87 2.66 14.88
CA ALA A 104 -2.71 3.09 15.64
C ALA A 104 -1.91 1.85 16.06
N ILE A 105 -0.61 1.85 15.75
CA ILE A 105 0.32 0.78 16.07
C ILE A 105 1.34 1.31 17.06
N ARG A 106 1.48 0.61 18.18
CA ARG A 106 2.46 0.93 19.22
C ARG A 106 3.83 0.37 18.87
N ASP A 107 4.84 1.22 18.82
CA ASP A 107 6.24 0.81 18.65
C ASP A 107 6.94 0.48 19.98
N GLU A 108 8.18 0.00 19.91
CA GLU A 108 8.99 -0.40 21.07
C GLU A 108 9.25 0.76 22.05
N ASP A 109 9.23 2.01 21.56
CA ASP A 109 9.35 3.23 22.36
C ASP A 109 7.99 3.68 22.95
N ASN A 110 6.93 2.88 22.80
CA ASN A 110 5.56 3.20 23.18
C ASN A 110 5.00 4.43 22.42
N LYS A 111 5.53 4.75 21.24
CA LYS A 111 5.00 5.80 20.36
C LYS A 111 3.99 5.20 19.40
N LEU A 112 2.97 5.98 19.08
CA LEU A 112 1.91 5.57 18.15
C LEU A 112 2.27 5.96 16.71
N ARG A 113 2.19 4.97 15.82
CA ARG A 113 2.29 5.14 14.37
C ARG A 113 0.93 4.85 13.76
N HIS A 114 0.46 5.71 12.86
CA HIS A 114 -0.83 5.53 12.21
C HIS A 114 -0.65 4.95 10.81
N CYS A 115 -1.46 3.95 10.45
CA CYS A 115 -1.52 3.45 9.09
C CYS A 115 -2.93 2.98 8.73
N VAL A 116 -3.23 3.05 7.43
CA VAL A 116 -4.41 2.38 6.88
C VAL A 116 -3.97 1.02 6.42
N VAL A 117 -4.60 -0.02 6.98
CA VAL A 117 -4.23 -1.41 6.76
C VAL A 117 -5.47 -2.27 6.59
N GLU A 118 -5.39 -3.24 5.69
CA GLU A 118 -6.43 -4.23 5.45
C GLU A 118 -5.81 -5.54 4.92
N TYR A 119 -6.50 -6.66 5.14
CA TYR A 119 -6.14 -7.92 4.51
C TYR A 119 -6.56 -7.94 3.04
N ALA A 120 -5.77 -8.62 2.20
CA ALA A 120 -6.19 -8.98 0.86
C ALA A 120 -7.35 -9.99 0.92
N ALA A 121 -8.59 -9.49 0.87
CA ALA A 121 -9.81 -10.29 0.90
C ALA A 121 -9.83 -11.52 -0.04
N PRO A 122 -9.22 -11.51 -1.25
CA PRO A 122 -9.18 -12.71 -2.10
C PRO A 122 -8.51 -13.94 -1.47
N LEU A 123 -7.61 -13.75 -0.49
CA LEU A 123 -6.99 -14.88 0.22
C LEU A 123 -8.01 -15.65 1.07
N GLN A 124 -9.08 -14.99 1.53
CA GLN A 124 -10.17 -15.66 2.24
C GLN A 124 -10.88 -16.65 1.32
N SER A 125 -11.02 -16.35 0.03
CA SER A 125 -11.54 -17.29 -0.96
C SER A 125 -10.61 -18.49 -1.13
N LEU A 126 -9.29 -18.27 -1.20
CA LEU A 126 -8.32 -19.37 -1.25
C LEU A 126 -8.37 -20.25 0.01
N TYR A 127 -8.55 -19.64 1.18
CA TYR A 127 -8.75 -20.37 2.42
C TYR A 127 -10.04 -21.20 2.38
N ALA A 128 -11.18 -20.58 2.05
CA ALA A 128 -12.46 -21.27 1.98
C ALA A 128 -12.46 -22.43 0.98
N MET A 129 -11.86 -22.25 -0.20
CA MET A 129 -11.68 -23.33 -1.18
C MET A 129 -10.87 -24.49 -0.59
N SER A 130 -9.87 -24.23 0.25
CA SER A 130 -9.07 -25.30 0.87
C SER A 130 -9.79 -26.07 1.97
N GLN A 131 -10.93 -25.54 2.45
CA GLN A 131 -11.77 -26.19 3.46
C GLN A 131 -12.97 -26.89 2.83
N ASP A 132 -13.23 -26.70 1.54
CA ASP A 132 -14.34 -27.31 0.83
C ASP A 132 -13.86 -28.54 0.06
N ASP A 133 -14.33 -29.72 0.48
CA ASP A 133 -13.99 -31.00 -0.15
C ASP A 133 -14.36 -31.04 -1.66
N CYS A 134 -15.34 -30.24 -2.09
CA CYS A 134 -15.77 -30.18 -3.49
C CYS A 134 -14.79 -29.41 -4.38
N ALA A 135 -13.94 -28.56 -3.80
CA ALA A 135 -13.02 -27.72 -4.56
C ALA A 135 -11.77 -28.47 -5.04
N ALA A 136 -11.49 -29.66 -4.50
CA ALA A 136 -10.27 -30.43 -4.76
C ALA A 136 -8.99 -29.57 -4.65
N PHE A 137 -8.95 -28.74 -3.61
CA PHE A 137 -7.95 -27.70 -3.41
C PHE A 137 -7.24 -27.93 -2.07
N SER A 138 -5.98 -28.37 -2.10
CA SER A 138 -5.27 -28.73 -0.87
C SER A 138 -4.72 -27.51 -0.11
N ARG A 139 -4.19 -27.74 1.09
CA ARG A 139 -3.47 -26.70 1.85
C ARG A 139 -2.19 -26.27 1.14
N GLU A 140 -1.51 -27.20 0.48
CA GLU A 140 -0.31 -26.95 -0.32
C GLU A 140 -0.67 -26.11 -1.56
N ASP A 141 -1.73 -26.52 -2.28
CA ASP A 141 -2.26 -25.74 -3.41
C ASP A 141 -2.61 -24.30 -2.97
N ARG A 142 -3.21 -24.13 -1.78
CA ARG A 142 -3.54 -22.81 -1.22
C ARG A 142 -2.32 -21.92 -1.08
N VAL A 143 -1.25 -22.42 -0.47
CA VAL A 143 -0.02 -21.64 -0.26
C VAL A 143 0.62 -21.28 -1.60
N GLU A 144 0.64 -22.21 -2.56
CA GLU A 144 1.14 -21.94 -3.91
C GLU A 144 0.31 -20.88 -4.63
N GLN A 145 -1.02 -20.95 -4.56
CA GLN A 145 -1.91 -19.96 -5.15
C GLN A 145 -1.81 -18.60 -4.43
N ALA A 146 -1.57 -18.56 -3.12
CA ALA A 146 -1.35 -17.30 -2.39
C ALA A 146 -0.05 -16.61 -2.87
N LYS A 147 1.03 -17.36 -3.04
CA LYS A 147 2.29 -16.88 -3.61
C LYS A 147 2.12 -16.40 -5.04
N LEU A 148 1.37 -17.14 -5.86
CA LEU A 148 1.06 -16.74 -7.23
C LEU A 148 0.20 -15.47 -7.26
N PHE A 149 -0.81 -15.38 -6.40
CA PHE A 149 -1.67 -14.20 -6.26
C PHE A 149 -0.84 -12.96 -5.93
N TYR A 150 0.09 -13.06 -4.97
CA TYR A 150 1.01 -11.98 -4.62
C TYR A 150 1.81 -11.50 -5.85
N ARG A 151 2.48 -12.43 -6.55
CA ARG A 151 3.32 -12.11 -7.72
C ARG A 151 2.51 -11.46 -8.83
N THR A 152 1.37 -12.06 -9.19
CA THR A 152 0.50 -11.52 -10.23
C THR A 152 -0.04 -10.14 -9.85
N LEU A 153 -0.45 -9.94 -8.60
CA LEU A 153 -0.94 -8.65 -8.13
C LEU A 153 0.16 -7.57 -8.16
N GLU A 154 1.38 -7.93 -7.75
CA GLU A 154 2.55 -7.06 -7.80
C GLU A 154 2.86 -6.63 -9.24
N GLU A 155 2.90 -7.56 -10.19
CA GLU A 155 3.09 -7.27 -11.62
C GLU A 155 2.01 -6.33 -12.18
N ILE A 156 0.74 -6.61 -11.86
CA ILE A 156 -0.39 -5.76 -12.28
C ILE A 156 -0.21 -4.34 -11.73
N LEU A 157 0.07 -4.19 -10.43
CA LEU A 157 0.17 -2.88 -9.78
C LEU A 157 1.43 -2.10 -10.18
N GLN A 158 2.53 -2.77 -10.54
CA GLN A 158 3.72 -2.12 -11.11
C GLN A 158 3.42 -1.49 -12.48
N SER A 159 2.54 -2.11 -13.26
CA SER A 159 2.10 -1.55 -14.55
C SER A 159 1.05 -0.42 -14.42
N ALA A 160 0.35 -0.35 -13.28
CA ALA A 160 -0.76 0.56 -13.03
C ALA A 160 -0.28 1.93 -12.49
N LYS A 161 0.00 2.87 -13.40
CA LYS A 161 0.47 4.22 -13.06
C LYS A 161 -0.46 4.97 -12.12
N GLU A 162 -1.77 4.78 -12.24
CA GLU A 162 -2.78 5.41 -11.37
C GLU A 162 -2.72 4.95 -9.91
N CYS A 163 -2.16 3.76 -9.65
CA CYS A 163 -2.00 3.20 -8.31
C CYS A 163 -0.59 3.46 -7.74
N ALA A 164 0.35 3.96 -8.54
CA ALA A 164 1.74 4.13 -8.12
C ALA A 164 1.86 5.01 -6.86
N GLY A 165 2.59 4.52 -5.87
CA GLY A 165 2.84 5.23 -4.61
C GLY A 165 1.59 5.47 -3.74
N THR A 166 0.53 4.66 -3.90
CA THR A 166 -0.68 4.71 -3.05
C THR A 166 -0.88 3.45 -2.20
N TYR A 167 -0.06 2.42 -2.39
CA TYR A 167 -0.17 1.14 -1.70
C TYR A 167 1.21 0.63 -1.26
N ARG A 168 1.20 -0.32 -0.32
CA ARG A 168 2.34 -1.15 0.07
C ARG A 168 1.83 -2.58 0.26
N LEU A 169 2.35 -3.54 -0.50
CA LEU A 169 2.07 -4.95 -0.28
C LEU A 169 2.96 -5.46 0.87
N ILE A 170 2.40 -6.26 1.76
CA ILE A 170 3.10 -6.84 2.91
C ILE A 170 2.80 -8.34 2.91
N ALA A 171 3.63 -9.10 2.20
CA ALA A 171 3.56 -10.55 2.20
C ALA A 171 4.41 -11.12 3.33
N TYR A 172 3.84 -12.02 4.12
CA TYR A 172 4.54 -12.67 5.23
C TYR A 172 4.07 -14.12 5.40
N GLU A 173 4.94 -14.91 6.00
CA GLU A 173 4.68 -16.28 6.42
C GLU A 173 4.93 -16.32 7.92
N GLU A 174 3.89 -16.57 8.71
CA GLU A 174 4.00 -16.65 10.16
C GLU A 174 4.77 -17.92 10.51
N SER A 175 5.92 -17.79 11.16
CA SER A 175 6.67 -18.95 11.64
C SER A 175 5.82 -19.69 12.66
N GLY A 176 5.89 -21.04 12.68
CA GLY A 176 5.11 -21.86 13.61
C GLY A 176 5.36 -21.57 15.10
N GLU A 177 6.43 -20.84 15.42
CA GLU A 177 6.59 -20.18 16.71
C GLU A 177 5.90 -18.82 16.66
N ALA A 178 4.79 -18.70 17.39
CA ALA A 178 4.05 -17.46 17.52
C ALA A 178 4.91 -16.42 18.27
N GLU A 179 5.71 -15.67 17.51
CA GLU A 179 6.36 -14.48 18.04
C GLU A 179 5.27 -13.50 18.49
N ALA A 180 5.29 -13.13 19.76
CA ALA A 180 4.36 -12.15 20.28
C ALA A 180 4.46 -10.85 19.46
N HIS A 181 3.31 -10.34 19.04
CA HIS A 181 3.20 -9.08 18.32
C HIS A 181 3.95 -9.03 16.97
N PHE A 182 4.05 -10.16 16.28
CA PHE A 182 4.70 -10.25 14.97
C PHE A 182 4.11 -9.24 13.97
N LEU A 183 2.78 -9.14 13.87
CA LEU A 183 2.11 -8.34 12.86
C LEU A 183 2.36 -6.84 13.02
N SER A 184 2.31 -6.32 14.25
CA SER A 184 2.62 -4.91 14.54
C SER A 184 4.07 -4.59 14.22
N ARG A 185 5.02 -5.47 14.58
CA ARG A 185 6.45 -5.33 14.24
C ARG A 185 6.66 -5.29 12.73
N GLU A 186 5.99 -6.16 11.99
CA GLU A 186 6.10 -6.22 10.54
C GLU A 186 5.52 -4.97 9.86
N LEU A 187 4.38 -4.48 10.34
CA LEU A 187 3.81 -3.21 9.88
C LEU A 187 4.74 -2.02 10.19
N LEU A 188 5.31 -1.97 11.39
CA LEU A 188 6.26 -0.92 11.78
C LEU A 188 7.52 -0.93 10.90
N ARG A 189 8.06 -2.12 10.60
CA ARG A 189 9.19 -2.28 9.67
C ARG A 189 8.89 -1.65 8.32
N HIS A 190 7.72 -1.93 7.75
CA HIS A 190 7.28 -1.35 6.47
C HIS A 190 7.05 0.17 6.56
N LEU A 191 6.47 0.67 7.65
CA LEU A 191 6.27 2.10 7.87
C LEU A 191 7.59 2.87 8.00
N GLN A 192 8.60 2.28 8.66
CA GLN A 192 9.94 2.84 8.79
C GLN A 192 10.66 2.88 7.43
N GLN A 193 10.64 1.76 6.69
CA GLN A 193 11.23 1.67 5.37
C GLN A 193 10.61 2.70 4.41
N GLN A 194 9.28 2.83 4.44
CA GLN A 194 8.58 3.83 3.65
C GLN A 194 9.01 5.26 3.99
N CYS A 195 9.17 5.59 5.28
CA CYS A 195 9.69 6.90 5.67
C CYS A 195 11.08 7.13 5.08
N GLN A 196 12.00 6.15 5.18
CA GLN A 196 13.37 6.27 4.68
C GLN A 196 13.44 6.44 3.16
N GLU A 197 12.66 5.67 2.40
CA GLU A 197 12.52 5.80 0.94
C GLU A 197 12.08 7.23 0.55
N GLU A 198 11.21 7.85 1.35
CA GLU A 198 10.71 9.20 1.08
C GLU A 198 11.70 10.31 1.48
N TYR A 199 12.48 10.14 2.55
CA TYR A 199 13.49 11.12 2.97
C TYR A 199 14.70 11.16 2.01
N THR A 200 15.18 10.00 1.57
CA THR A 200 16.31 9.90 0.62
C THR A 200 16.00 10.54 -0.74
N VAL A 201 14.76 10.40 -1.22
CA VAL A 201 14.29 11.06 -2.45
C VAL A 201 14.14 12.58 -2.27
N CYS A 202 13.81 13.04 -1.06
CA CYS A 202 13.66 14.46 -0.76
C CYS A 202 15.02 15.19 -0.66
N GLU A 203 16.04 14.56 -0.09
CA GLU A 203 17.42 15.08 -0.06
C GLU A 203 18.02 15.17 -1.47
N GLY A 204 17.75 14.21 -2.35
CA GLY A 204 18.21 14.23 -3.74
C GLY A 204 17.58 15.32 -4.63
N THR A 205 16.46 15.92 -4.19
CA THR A 205 15.74 16.98 -4.95
C THR A 205 16.04 18.39 -4.43
N LEU A 206 16.74 18.53 -3.30
CA LEU A 206 17.05 19.83 -2.68
C LEU A 206 18.43 20.41 -3.07
N CYS A 207 19.14 19.82 -4.03
CA CYS A 207 20.43 20.34 -4.51
C CYS A 207 20.38 20.90 -5.95
N SER A 208 19.44 21.82 -6.22
CA SER A 208 19.49 22.60 -7.48
C SER A 208 19.13 24.09 -7.32
N THR A 209 19.28 24.65 -6.13
CA THR A 209 19.24 26.10 -5.93
C THR A 209 20.29 26.52 -4.91
N ASP A 210 21.55 26.50 -5.34
CA ASP A 210 22.56 27.50 -4.95
C ASP A 210 23.86 27.25 -5.74
N LEU A 211 23.77 27.42 -7.07
CA LEU A 211 24.94 27.83 -7.85
C LEU A 211 24.89 29.36 -7.91
N SER A 212 25.39 29.98 -6.84
CA SER A 212 25.72 31.40 -6.81
C SER A 212 26.76 31.69 -7.89
N LEU A 213 26.30 32.04 -9.09
CA LEU A 213 27.12 32.66 -10.13
C LEU A 213 27.59 34.02 -9.62
N GLN A 214 28.77 34.04 -9.01
CA GLN A 214 29.52 35.28 -8.79
C GLN A 214 29.96 35.82 -10.16
N ILE A 215 29.11 36.64 -10.76
CA ILE A 215 29.52 37.49 -11.88
C ILE A 215 30.35 38.62 -11.27
N SER A 216 31.66 38.47 -11.39
CA SER A 216 32.66 39.48 -11.04
C SER A 216 32.34 40.79 -11.77
N LYS A 217 32.06 41.85 -11.01
CA LYS A 217 31.99 43.23 -11.52
C LYS A 217 33.41 43.71 -11.81
N SER A 218 33.90 43.50 -13.01
CA SER A 218 34.92 44.34 -13.63
C SER A 218 34.56 44.46 -15.11
N ASP A 219 34.77 45.65 -15.65
CA ASP A 219 34.66 46.01 -17.07
C ASP A 219 33.29 46.54 -17.51
N LEU A 220 32.88 47.67 -16.93
CA LEU A 220 32.01 48.61 -17.66
C LEU A 220 32.84 49.37 -18.71
N PRO A 221 32.40 49.45 -19.98
CA PRO A 221 33.02 50.34 -20.95
C PRO A 221 32.66 51.81 -20.65
N GLN A 222 33.67 52.68 -20.69
CA GLN A 222 33.51 54.13 -20.49
C GLN A 222 32.67 54.78 -21.62
N PRO A 223 31.84 55.79 -21.31
CA PRO A 223 31.08 56.51 -22.33
C PRO A 223 31.98 57.43 -23.17
N LEU A 224 31.78 57.38 -24.48
CA LEU A 224 32.38 58.26 -25.48
C LEU A 224 31.98 59.71 -25.25
N ARG A 225 32.97 60.60 -25.23
CA ARG A 225 32.79 62.06 -25.26
C ARG A 225 32.02 62.46 -26.51
N SER A 226 31.01 63.30 -26.33
CA SER A 226 30.41 64.08 -27.41
C SER A 226 30.73 65.54 -27.13
N ASP A 227 31.81 66.02 -27.75
CA ASP A 227 32.02 67.44 -27.98
C ASP A 227 31.09 67.85 -29.13
N CYS A 228 30.31 68.92 -28.94
CA CYS A 228 30.22 70.05 -29.87
C CYS A 228 29.29 71.13 -29.32
N LEU A 229 29.78 72.36 -29.50
CA LEU A 229 29.03 73.63 -29.56
C LEU A 229 28.03 73.63 -30.72
#